data_AF-A0ABD1FTV8-F1
#
_entry.id   AF-A0ABD1FTV8-F1
#
_cell.length_a   1.000
_cell.length_b   1.000
_cell.length_c   1.000
_cell.angle_alpha   90.00
_cell.angle_beta   90.00
_cell.angle_gamma   90.00
#
_symmetry.space_group_name_H-M   'P 1'
#
loop_
_entity.id
_entity.type
_entity.pdbx_description
1 polymer ?
#
loop_
_entity_poly.entity_id
_entity_poly.type
_entity_poly.pdbx_seq_one_letter_code
_entity_poly.pdbx_strand_id
1 'polypeptide(L)'
;MVSPGTKNLIKRILDPNPCTRISMDGIKNHDWFKQAYTPLGPDEEEEEDCACTEDELSSVHDTTPEAERGPDSPYLINAFQLIGMSSCLDLSGFFENEVVSERKIMFTSNHCPKELLERIERTVTEMGFRVQKKNGKLKVTLELKDQKAPASLSVAAQVYEISPAFYVVELRKTCGDATVYRQLCAKLSNELGVSESQVQSGIQTGDTKIQQAAVVVPHD
;
A
#
# COMPACT_ATOMS: atom_id res chain seq x y z
N MET A 1 -9.27 -11.27 -12.71
CA MET A 1 -10.75 -11.24 -12.62
C MET A 1 -11.18 -12.11 -11.45
N VAL A 2 -12.14 -11.67 -10.62
CA VAL A 2 -12.63 -12.44 -9.46
C VAL A 2 -13.62 -13.53 -9.92
N SER A 3 -13.47 -14.77 -9.44
CA SER A 3 -14.32 -15.90 -9.85
C SER A 3 -15.80 -15.71 -9.45
N PRO A 4 -16.76 -16.31 -10.17
CA PRO A 4 -18.18 -16.25 -9.79
C PRO A 4 -18.44 -16.76 -8.36
N GLY A 5 -17.76 -17.83 -7.95
CA GLY A 5 -17.86 -18.40 -6.60
C GLY A 5 -17.36 -17.44 -5.53
N THR A 6 -16.22 -16.78 -5.76
CA THR A 6 -15.70 -15.75 -4.85
C THR A 6 -16.67 -14.58 -4.73
N LYS A 7 -17.23 -14.11 -5.86
CA LYS A 7 -18.20 -13.01 -5.86
C LYS A 7 -19.46 -13.36 -5.08
N ASN A 8 -19.95 -14.59 -5.19
CA ASN A 8 -21.10 -15.06 -4.42
C ASN A 8 -20.78 -15.05 -2.92
N LEU A 9 -19.65 -15.63 -2.52
CA LEU A 9 -19.26 -15.68 -1.11
C LEU A 9 -19.09 -14.28 -0.51
N ILE A 10 -18.36 -13.38 -1.18
CA ILE A 10 -18.15 -11.99 -0.71
C ILE A 10 -19.49 -11.27 -0.51
N LYS A 11 -20.45 -11.43 -1.43
CA LYS A 11 -21.79 -10.82 -1.28
C LYS A 11 -22.52 -11.29 -0.02
N ARG A 12 -22.37 -12.56 0.36
CA ARG A 12 -23.02 -13.12 1.56
C ARG A 12 -22.28 -12.72 2.84
N ILE A 13 -20.96 -12.55 2.78
CA ILE A 13 -20.15 -12.02 3.89
C ILE A 13 -20.48 -10.55 4.16
N LEU A 14 -20.62 -9.76 3.09
CA LEU A 14 -20.91 -8.32 3.16
C LEU A 14 -22.42 -8.02 3.09
N ASP A 15 -23.27 -8.96 3.52
CA ASP A 15 -24.71 -8.70 3.63
C ASP A 15 -24.95 -7.62 4.70
N PRO A 16 -25.59 -6.49 4.35
CA PRO A 16 -25.85 -5.40 5.29
C PRO A 16 -26.79 -5.84 6.42
N ASN A 17 -27.69 -6.80 6.19
CA ASN A 17 -28.57 -7.31 7.22
C ASN A 17 -27.85 -8.42 8.02
N PRO A 18 -27.56 -8.21 9.31
CA PRO A 18 -26.83 -9.19 10.13
C PRO A 18 -27.60 -10.51 10.30
N CYS A 19 -28.93 -10.50 10.21
CA CYS A 19 -29.75 -11.70 10.33
C CYS A 19 -29.68 -12.62 9.10
N THR A 20 -29.32 -12.08 7.93
CA THR A 20 -29.19 -12.84 6.67
C THR A 20 -27.74 -13.04 6.22
N ARG A 21 -26.79 -12.35 6.88
CA ARG A 21 -25.36 -12.53 6.69
C ARG A 21 -24.93 -13.96 6.97
N ILE A 22 -24.06 -14.49 6.10
CA ILE A 22 -23.53 -15.84 6.25
C ILE A 22 -22.75 -15.98 7.57
N SER A 23 -23.00 -17.08 8.30
CA SER A 23 -22.25 -17.40 9.51
C SER A 23 -20.85 -17.94 9.18
N MET A 24 -19.98 -18.01 10.18
CA MET A 24 -18.65 -18.63 10.03
C MET A 24 -18.75 -20.08 9.52
N ASP A 25 -19.68 -20.88 10.05
CA ASP A 25 -19.93 -22.24 9.58
C ASP A 25 -20.42 -22.25 8.13
N GLY A 26 -21.22 -21.27 7.73
CA GLY A 26 -21.65 -21.08 6.35
C GLY A 26 -20.48 -20.78 5.42
N ILE A 27 -19.52 -19.95 5.85
CA ILE A 27 -18.30 -19.62 5.08
C ILE A 27 -17.45 -20.88 4.91
N LYS A 28 -17.15 -21.59 6.01
CA LYS A 28 -16.38 -22.86 5.99
C LYS A 28 -17.01 -23.90 5.07
N ASN A 29 -18.35 -23.91 4.98
CA ASN A 29 -19.09 -24.85 4.16
C ASN A 29 -19.27 -24.45 2.69
N HIS A 30 -18.92 -23.21 2.32
CA HIS A 30 -19.14 -22.69 0.98
C HIS A 30 -18.21 -23.33 -0.05
N ASP A 31 -18.73 -23.69 -1.23
CA ASP A 31 -17.99 -24.41 -2.28
C ASP A 31 -16.70 -23.71 -2.70
N TRP A 32 -16.74 -22.38 -2.87
CA TRP A 32 -15.55 -21.61 -3.19
C TRP A 32 -14.47 -21.68 -2.09
N PHE A 33 -14.87 -21.70 -0.82
CA PHE A 33 -13.91 -21.76 0.30
C PHE A 33 -13.24 -23.13 0.37
N LYS A 34 -13.99 -24.20 0.10
CA LYS A 34 -13.49 -25.59 0.12
C LYS A 34 -12.53 -25.96 -1.02
N GLN A 35 -12.50 -25.20 -2.12
CA GLN A 35 -11.71 -25.56 -3.30
C GLN A 35 -10.19 -25.61 -3.08
N ALA A 36 -9.68 -24.82 -2.12
CA ALA A 36 -8.24 -24.74 -1.83
C ALA A 36 -7.93 -24.60 -0.34
N TYR A 37 -8.93 -24.80 0.53
CA TYR A 37 -8.75 -24.77 1.98
C TYR A 37 -8.51 -26.17 2.50
N THR A 38 -7.28 -26.43 2.94
CA THR A 38 -6.96 -27.59 3.79
C THR A 38 -6.99 -27.09 5.23
N PRO A 39 -7.96 -27.52 6.07
CA PRO A 39 -7.89 -27.24 7.49
C PRO A 39 -6.53 -27.70 8.02
N LEU A 40 -5.85 -26.86 8.79
CA LEU A 40 -4.80 -27.36 9.66
C LEU A 40 -5.46 -28.40 10.57
N GLY A 41 -4.79 -29.54 10.78
CA GLY A 41 -5.31 -30.58 11.66
C GLY A 41 -5.53 -30.03 13.08
N PRO A 42 -6.13 -30.81 13.99
CA PRO A 42 -6.06 -30.48 15.40
C PRO A 42 -4.60 -30.60 15.83
N ASP A 43 -3.82 -29.54 15.60
CA ASP A 43 -2.62 -29.29 16.39
C ASP A 43 -3.13 -29.01 17.79
N GLU A 44 -2.58 -29.75 18.74
CA GLU A 44 -2.85 -29.64 20.16
C GLU A 44 -2.95 -28.17 20.53
N GLU A 45 -4.07 -27.79 21.14
CA GLU A 45 -4.26 -26.47 21.73
C GLU A 45 -3.11 -26.27 22.73
N GLU A 46 -1.99 -25.71 22.29
CA GLU A 46 -1.08 -25.04 23.20
C GLU A 46 -1.91 -23.90 23.78
N GLU A 47 -2.40 -24.11 25.00
CA GLU A 47 -3.02 -23.08 25.82
C GLU A 47 -1.99 -21.96 26.05
N GLU A 48 -1.83 -21.09 25.06
CA GLU A 48 -1.37 -19.74 25.32
C GLU A 48 -2.53 -19.04 26.03
N ASP A 49 -2.41 -18.99 27.36
CA ASP A 49 -3.21 -18.20 28.28
C ASP A 49 -3.17 -16.72 27.84
N CYS A 50 -3.94 -16.39 26.82
CA CYS A 50 -4.21 -15.03 26.40
C CYS A 50 -5.24 -14.47 27.38
N ALA A 51 -4.76 -14.05 28.53
CA ALA A 51 -5.47 -13.13 29.42
C ALA A 51 -5.68 -11.79 28.71
N CYS A 52 -6.62 -11.74 27.77
CA CYS A 52 -7.15 -10.52 27.21
C CYS A 52 -8.03 -9.86 28.27
N THR A 53 -7.43 -9.00 29.09
CA THR A 53 -8.21 -8.01 29.85
C THR A 53 -8.96 -7.13 28.85
N GLU A 54 -10.29 -7.12 28.95
CA GLU A 54 -11.25 -6.46 28.04
C GLU A 54 -11.20 -4.92 28.06
N ASP A 55 -10.10 -4.29 28.51
CA ASP A 55 -10.05 -2.83 28.78
C ASP A 55 -9.05 -2.03 27.93
N GLU A 56 -8.71 -2.50 26.72
CA GLU A 56 -7.87 -1.70 25.79
C GLU A 56 -8.40 -1.67 24.34
N LEU A 57 -9.73 -1.70 24.15
CA LEU A 57 -10.32 -1.38 22.84
C LEU A 57 -10.41 0.14 22.57
N SER A 58 -9.82 0.97 23.42
CA SER A 58 -9.82 2.43 23.29
C SER A 58 -8.42 3.04 23.40
N SER A 59 -7.44 2.52 22.64
CA SER A 59 -6.26 3.29 22.29
C SER A 59 -5.61 2.75 21.02
N VAL A 60 -6.01 3.30 19.88
CA VAL A 60 -5.21 3.18 18.64
C VAL A 60 -3.99 4.09 18.81
N HIS A 61 -3.04 3.66 19.63
CA HIS A 61 -1.70 4.19 19.68
C HIS A 61 -0.71 3.06 19.35
N ASP A 62 -0.35 3.06 18.06
CA ASP A 62 1.00 2.82 17.53
C ASP A 62 2.00 2.22 18.54
N THR A 63 1.99 0.90 18.70
CA THR A 63 3.04 0.16 19.40
C THR A 63 3.61 -0.90 18.46
N THR A 64 4.36 -0.44 17.48
CA THR A 64 5.48 -1.24 16.98
C THR A 64 6.55 -1.22 18.09
N PRO A 65 7.24 -2.33 18.44
CA PRO A 65 8.27 -2.27 19.48
C PRO A 65 9.40 -1.33 19.03
N GLU A 66 9.40 -0.11 19.57
CA GLU A 66 10.42 0.94 19.37
C GLU A 66 11.71 0.68 20.16
N ALA A 67 11.97 -0.57 20.58
CA ALA A 67 13.03 -0.83 21.55
C ALA A 67 14.46 -0.84 20.98
N GLU A 68 14.68 -0.97 19.66
CA GLU A 68 16.06 -1.15 19.14
C GLU A 68 16.34 -0.49 17.79
N ARG A 69 15.65 0.61 17.45
CA ARG A 69 15.85 1.26 16.15
C ARG A 69 16.23 2.74 16.30
N GLY A 70 17.43 3.08 15.79
CA GLY A 70 17.93 4.45 15.81
C GLY A 70 17.01 5.41 15.04
N PRO A 71 17.06 6.72 15.34
CA PRO A 71 16.13 7.75 14.84
C PRO A 71 16.11 7.94 13.31
N ASP A 72 17.03 7.28 12.58
CA ASP A 72 17.19 7.33 11.13
C ASP A 72 16.84 6.01 10.41
N SER A 73 16.36 4.99 11.13
CA SER A 73 15.95 3.72 10.53
C SER A 73 14.55 3.80 9.89
N PRO A 74 14.31 3.15 8.74
CA PRO A 74 13.00 3.15 8.11
C PRO A 74 11.96 2.49 9.02
N TYR A 75 10.71 2.93 8.89
CA TYR A 75 9.59 2.26 9.55
C TYR A 75 9.31 0.95 8.79
N LEU A 76 9.59 -0.20 9.42
CA LEU A 76 9.11 -1.49 8.91
C LEU A 76 7.58 -1.47 8.87
N ILE A 77 7.01 -1.90 7.75
CA ILE A 77 5.57 -1.99 7.58
C ILE A 77 5.16 -3.44 7.29
N ASN A 78 4.18 -3.94 8.05
CA ASN A 78 3.62 -5.26 7.83
C ASN A 78 2.59 -5.25 6.68
N ALA A 79 2.16 -6.44 6.25
CA ALA A 79 1.22 -6.59 5.14
C ALA A 79 -0.15 -5.91 5.41
N PHE A 80 -0.67 -6.01 6.63
CA PHE A 80 -1.96 -5.39 6.99
C PHE A 80 -1.89 -3.86 7.00
N GLN A 81 -0.79 -3.30 7.51
CA GLN A 81 -0.54 -1.87 7.47
C GLN A 81 -0.43 -1.39 6.02
N LEU A 82 0.30 -2.11 5.16
CA LEU A 82 0.41 -1.77 3.74
C LEU A 82 -0.96 -1.84 3.02
N ILE A 83 -1.77 -2.87 3.31
CA ILE A 83 -3.14 -2.99 2.78
C ILE A 83 -4.00 -1.82 3.26
N GLY A 84 -3.94 -1.48 4.56
CA GLY A 84 -4.69 -0.38 5.16
C GLY A 84 -4.31 0.99 4.60
N MET A 85 -3.13 1.13 4.01
CA MET A 85 -2.70 2.35 3.32
C MET A 85 -3.31 2.52 1.92
N SER A 86 -3.96 1.49 1.36
CA SER A 86 -4.54 1.52 0.02
C SER A 86 -5.72 2.48 -0.08
N SER A 87 -5.74 3.29 -1.14
CA SER A 87 -6.85 4.21 -1.43
C SER A 87 -8.18 3.48 -1.69
N CYS A 88 -8.17 2.19 -2.05
CA CYS A 88 -9.38 1.41 -2.27
C CYS A 88 -10.15 1.08 -0.98
N LEU A 89 -9.48 1.17 0.18
CA LEU A 89 -10.08 0.96 1.50
C LEU A 89 -10.33 2.27 2.24
N ASP A 90 -9.99 3.40 1.62
CA ASP A 90 -10.17 4.73 2.19
C ASP A 90 -11.58 5.24 1.92
N LEU A 91 -12.37 5.34 3.00
CA LEU A 91 -13.75 5.84 2.96
C LEU A 91 -13.84 7.37 3.13
N SER A 92 -12.72 8.09 3.28
CA SER A 92 -12.72 9.54 3.49
C SER A 92 -13.41 10.31 2.36
N GLY A 93 -13.37 9.77 1.13
CA GLY A 93 -14.10 10.34 -0.01
C GLY A 93 -15.62 10.37 0.12
N PHE A 94 -16.22 9.61 1.06
CA PHE A 94 -17.65 9.72 1.37
C PHE A 94 -17.98 10.92 2.26
N PHE A 95 -17.00 11.44 2.99
CA PHE A 95 -17.19 12.48 4.01
C PHE A 95 -16.57 13.82 3.63
N GLU A 96 -15.76 13.87 2.57
CA GLU A 96 -14.98 15.04 2.22
C GLU A 96 -15.05 15.37 0.73
N ASN A 97 -14.84 16.64 0.39
CA ASN A 97 -15.01 17.15 -0.98
C ASN A 97 -13.78 16.95 -1.88
N GLU A 98 -12.58 16.69 -1.32
CA GLU A 98 -11.39 16.40 -2.10
C GLU A 98 -11.26 14.89 -2.36
N VAL A 99 -10.76 14.54 -3.54
CA VAL A 99 -10.52 13.14 -3.92
C VAL A 99 -9.31 12.60 -3.14
N VAL A 100 -9.32 11.32 -2.76
CA VAL A 100 -8.22 10.68 -1.99
C VAL A 100 -6.85 10.87 -2.68
N SER A 101 -6.79 10.74 -4.01
CA SER A 101 -5.57 10.97 -4.80
C SER A 101 -5.04 12.40 -4.74
N GLU A 102 -5.85 13.37 -4.31
CA GLU A 102 -5.43 14.76 -4.09
C GLU A 102 -4.85 14.98 -2.69
N ARG A 103 -4.85 13.95 -1.84
CA ARG A 103 -4.31 13.98 -0.48
C ARG A 103 -3.13 13.08 -0.25
N LYS A 104 -3.08 11.94 -0.94
CA LYS A 104 -2.04 10.94 -0.72
C LYS A 104 -1.69 10.24 -2.01
N ILE A 105 -0.39 10.09 -2.25
CA ILE A 105 0.14 9.13 -3.21
C ILE A 105 1.16 8.22 -2.52
N MET A 106 1.33 7.04 -3.09
CA MET A 106 2.36 6.09 -2.71
C MET A 106 3.04 5.59 -3.98
N PHE A 107 4.35 5.42 -3.90
CA PHE A 107 5.12 4.75 -4.92
C PHE A 107 6.20 3.88 -4.28
N THR A 108 6.68 2.90 -5.02
CA THR A 108 7.70 1.96 -4.55
C THR A 108 9.06 2.34 -5.08
N SER A 109 10.11 2.07 -4.32
CA SER A 109 11.50 2.30 -4.70
C SER A 109 12.41 1.17 -4.22
N ASN A 110 13.51 0.94 -4.94
CA ASN A 110 14.60 0.05 -4.56
C ASN A 110 15.82 0.82 -3.99
N HIS A 111 15.75 2.15 -3.93
CA HIS A 111 16.75 2.98 -3.27
C HIS A 111 16.67 2.83 -1.75
N CYS A 112 17.82 2.82 -1.08
CA CYS A 112 17.82 2.67 0.37
C CYS A 112 17.18 3.89 1.06
N PRO A 113 16.68 3.77 2.30
CA PRO A 113 15.90 4.83 2.96
C PRO A 113 16.67 6.16 3.09
N LYS A 114 17.97 6.07 3.39
CA LYS A 114 18.83 7.25 3.49
C LYS A 114 18.93 7.98 2.16
N GLU A 115 19.17 7.25 1.07
CA GLU A 115 19.22 7.82 -0.28
C GLU A 115 17.87 8.43 -0.68
N LEU A 116 16.77 7.76 -0.36
CA LEU A 116 15.43 8.27 -0.62
C LEU A 116 15.16 9.60 0.09
N LEU A 117 15.42 9.68 1.39
CA LEU A 117 15.21 10.90 2.16
C LEU A 117 16.09 12.05 1.65
N GLU A 118 17.36 11.79 1.38
CA GLU A 118 18.30 12.78 0.83
C GLU A 118 17.89 13.26 -0.58
N ARG A 119 17.41 12.36 -1.44
CA ARG A 119 16.92 12.71 -2.77
C ARG A 119 15.63 13.49 -2.72
N ILE A 120 14.67 13.10 -1.88
CA ILE A 120 13.44 13.86 -1.66
C ILE A 120 13.79 15.28 -1.20
N GLU A 121 14.62 15.41 -0.17
CA GLU A 121 15.04 16.71 0.36
C GLU A 121 15.70 17.60 -0.71
N ARG A 122 16.61 17.04 -1.52
CA ARG A 122 17.24 17.74 -2.64
C ARG A 122 16.19 18.21 -3.65
N THR A 123 15.37 17.30 -4.16
CA THR A 123 14.38 17.59 -5.22
C THR A 123 13.39 18.66 -4.79
N VAL A 124 12.91 18.62 -3.55
CA VAL A 124 11.94 19.64 -3.06
C VAL A 124 12.62 20.98 -2.78
N THR A 125 13.87 21.00 -2.32
CA THR A 125 14.63 22.24 -2.11
C THR A 125 14.90 22.94 -3.44
N GLU A 126 15.25 22.20 -4.49
CA GLU A 126 15.39 22.72 -5.86
C GLU A 126 14.09 23.31 -6.42
N MET A 127 12.95 22.80 -5.99
CA MET A 127 11.63 23.37 -6.33
C MET A 127 11.25 24.57 -5.45
N GLY A 128 12.12 25.02 -4.54
CA GLY A 128 11.89 26.17 -3.66
C GLY A 128 11.10 25.87 -2.38
N PHE A 129 10.90 24.59 -2.04
CA PHE A 129 10.26 24.21 -0.78
C PHE A 129 11.26 24.25 0.38
N ARG A 130 10.73 24.46 1.59
CA ARG A 130 11.46 24.29 2.84
C ARG A 130 11.20 22.91 3.41
N VAL A 131 12.23 22.30 4.00
CA VAL A 131 12.16 20.96 4.60
C VAL A 131 12.43 21.02 6.09
N GLN A 132 11.70 20.23 6.86
CA GLN A 132 11.97 19.95 8.27
C GLN A 132 12.03 18.43 8.46
N LYS A 133 13.12 17.91 9.00
CA LYS A 133 13.29 16.49 9.31
C LYS A 133 13.03 16.23 10.79
N LYS A 134 12.17 15.25 11.10
CA LYS A 134 11.92 14.78 12.47
C LYS A 134 11.56 13.30 12.46
N ASN A 135 12.27 12.49 13.26
CA ASN A 135 12.02 11.05 13.45
C ASN A 135 11.86 10.28 12.14
N GLY A 136 12.80 10.40 11.21
CA GLY A 136 12.73 9.74 9.89
C GLY A 136 11.62 10.23 8.95
N LYS A 137 10.87 11.28 9.31
CA LYS A 137 9.84 11.92 8.48
C LYS A 137 10.30 13.28 7.99
N LEU A 138 9.93 13.63 6.75
CA LEU A 138 10.15 14.96 6.19
C LEU A 138 8.83 15.71 6.13
N LYS A 139 8.82 16.93 6.67
CA LYS A 139 7.75 17.90 6.45
C LYS A 139 8.24 18.91 5.41
N VAL A 140 7.59 18.91 4.26
CA VAL A 140 7.85 19.80 3.14
C VAL A 140 6.81 20.93 3.18
N THR A 141 7.27 22.18 3.09
CA THR A 141 6.40 23.37 3.16
C THR A 141 6.75 24.38 2.08
N LEU A 142 5.74 24.97 1.46
CA LEU A 142 5.85 26.11 0.56
C LEU A 142 4.94 27.23 1.09
N GLU A 143 5.48 28.44 1.16
CA GLU A 143 4.72 29.65 1.45
C GLU A 143 5.11 30.71 0.42
N LEU A 144 4.29 30.88 -0.62
CA LEU A 144 4.45 31.97 -1.59
C LEU A 144 3.65 33.18 -1.10
N LYS A 145 4.36 34.21 -0.65
CA LYS A 145 3.76 35.52 -0.31
C LYS A 145 3.66 36.37 -1.58
N ASP A 146 2.86 35.95 -2.54
CA ASP A 146 2.57 36.75 -3.72
C ASP A 146 1.26 37.51 -3.55
N GLN A 147 1.23 38.80 -3.94
CA GLN A 147 0.09 39.69 -3.67
C GLN A 147 -1.19 39.32 -4.44
N LYS A 148 -1.10 38.40 -5.42
CA LYS A 148 -2.18 38.07 -6.36
C LYS A 148 -2.92 36.77 -6.01
N ALA A 149 -2.23 35.82 -5.36
CA ALA A 149 -2.81 34.62 -4.75
C ALA A 149 -1.75 33.96 -3.84
N PRO A 150 -1.96 33.88 -2.51
CA PRO A 150 -1.05 33.16 -1.65
C PRO A 150 -1.20 31.65 -1.90
N ALA A 151 -0.18 31.03 -2.49
CA ALA A 151 -0.10 29.57 -2.61
C ALA A 151 0.71 29.03 -1.43
N SER A 152 0.04 28.25 -0.58
CA SER A 152 0.69 27.48 0.48
C SER A 152 0.53 25.99 0.20
N LEU A 153 1.53 25.21 0.59
CA LEU A 153 1.46 23.75 0.56
C LEU A 153 2.22 23.18 1.74
N SER A 154 1.64 22.20 2.44
CA SER A 154 2.34 21.36 3.40
C SER A 154 2.11 19.88 3.08
N VAL A 155 3.21 19.13 3.03
CA VAL A 155 3.24 17.71 2.71
C VAL A 155 4.12 16.99 3.72
N ALA A 156 3.67 15.84 4.21
CA ALA A 156 4.50 14.89 4.94
C ALA A 156 5.01 13.81 3.97
N ALA A 157 6.30 13.52 4.00
CA ALA A 157 6.92 12.42 3.28
C ALA A 157 7.51 11.41 4.26
N GLN A 158 7.20 10.14 4.06
CA GLN A 158 7.67 9.05 4.92
C GLN A 158 8.06 7.83 4.07
N VAL A 159 9.15 7.16 4.49
CA VAL A 159 9.67 5.95 3.85
C VAL A 159 9.42 4.76 4.75
N TYR A 160 8.83 3.71 4.18
CA TYR A 160 8.54 2.45 4.84
C TYR A 160 9.29 1.31 4.17
N GLU A 161 9.81 0.38 4.97
CA GLU A 161 10.46 -0.84 4.48
C GLU A 161 9.44 -1.98 4.44
N ILE A 162 9.21 -2.55 3.25
CA ILE A 162 8.42 -3.77 3.06
C ILE A 162 9.34 -5.00 3.11
N SER A 163 10.52 -4.88 2.50
CA SER A 163 11.56 -5.90 2.49
C SER A 163 12.93 -5.23 2.37
N PRO A 164 14.05 -5.95 2.62
CA PRO A 164 15.39 -5.36 2.60
C PRO A 164 15.81 -4.68 1.28
N ALA A 165 15.09 -4.93 0.19
CA ALA A 165 15.36 -4.35 -1.13
C ALA A 165 14.19 -3.51 -1.67
N PHE A 166 13.11 -3.33 -0.90
CA PHE A 166 11.89 -2.73 -1.39
C PHE A 166 11.21 -1.83 -0.37
N TYR A 167 11.04 -0.58 -0.76
CA TYR A 167 10.55 0.49 0.08
C TYR A 167 9.33 1.15 -0.54
N VAL A 168 8.46 1.69 0.31
CA VAL A 168 7.34 2.53 -0.08
C VAL A 168 7.60 3.94 0.39
N VAL A 169 7.42 4.90 -0.52
CA VAL A 169 7.40 6.32 -0.19
C VAL A 169 5.94 6.76 -0.19
N GLU A 170 5.48 7.24 0.97
CA GLU A 170 4.19 7.92 1.10
C GLU A 170 4.41 9.44 1.06
N LEU A 171 3.65 10.13 0.20
CA LEU A 171 3.55 11.59 0.19
C LEU A 171 2.11 11.97 0.55
N ARG A 172 1.90 12.60 1.69
CA ARG A 172 0.59 13.01 2.20
C ARG A 172 0.48 14.52 2.31
N LYS A 173 -0.42 15.13 1.53
CA LYS A 173 -0.84 16.53 1.67
C LYS A 173 -1.54 16.72 3.02
N THR A 174 -1.10 17.70 3.79
CA THR A 174 -1.75 18.09 5.04
C THR A 174 -2.62 19.33 4.86
N CYS A 175 -2.18 20.28 4.04
CA CYS A 175 -2.97 21.44 3.62
C CYS A 175 -2.38 22.07 2.34
N GLY A 176 -3.18 22.86 1.62
CA GLY A 176 -2.70 23.73 0.54
C GLY A 176 -3.11 23.32 -0.88
N ASP A 177 -2.47 23.95 -1.86
CA ASP A 177 -2.84 23.87 -3.29
C ASP A 177 -2.65 22.46 -3.90
N ALA A 178 -3.74 21.90 -4.43
CA ALA A 178 -3.75 20.56 -5.02
C ALA A 178 -2.95 20.46 -6.33
N THR A 179 -2.82 21.55 -7.09
CA THR A 179 -2.05 21.58 -8.34
C THR A 179 -0.56 21.53 -8.05
N VAL A 180 -0.09 22.34 -7.09
CA VAL A 180 1.31 22.31 -6.63
C VAL A 180 1.63 20.93 -6.02
N TYR A 181 0.70 20.36 -5.25
CA TYR A 181 0.87 19.00 -4.72
C TYR A 181 1.03 17.95 -5.82
N ARG A 182 0.18 17.96 -6.85
CA ARG A 182 0.29 17.02 -7.99
C ARG A 182 1.62 17.16 -8.75
N GLN A 183 2.11 18.39 -8.93
CA GLN A 183 3.40 18.64 -9.58
C GLN A 183 4.57 18.08 -8.76
N LEU A 184 4.56 18.33 -7.45
CA LEU A 184 5.55 17.78 -6.51
C LEU A 184 5.53 16.24 -6.54
N CYS A 185 4.35 15.65 -6.46
CA CYS A 185 4.15 14.20 -6.50
C CYS A 185 4.68 13.58 -7.79
N ALA A 186 4.31 14.14 -8.95
CA ALA A 186 4.77 13.67 -10.24
C ALA A 186 6.30 13.74 -10.37
N LYS A 187 6.93 14.83 -9.91
CA LYS A 187 8.39 14.96 -9.96
C LYS A 187 9.08 13.88 -9.12
N LEU A 188 8.66 13.72 -7.86
CA LEU A 188 9.27 12.74 -6.95
C LEU A 188 9.04 11.30 -7.40
N SER A 189 7.83 10.95 -7.86
CA SER A 189 7.54 9.60 -8.35
C SER A 189 8.33 9.26 -9.62
N ASN A 190 8.54 10.22 -10.52
CA ASN A 190 9.33 9.99 -11.74
C ASN A 190 10.83 9.83 -11.45
N GLU A 191 11.37 10.55 -10.47
CA GLU A 191 12.80 10.50 -10.13
C GLU A 191 13.17 9.32 -9.23
N LEU A 192 12.24 8.86 -8.38
CA LEU A 192 12.53 7.94 -7.28
C LEU A 192 11.73 6.64 -7.34
N GLY A 193 10.66 6.59 -8.14
CA GLY A 193 9.82 5.42 -8.31
C GLY A 193 10.46 4.36 -9.20
N VAL A 194 10.13 3.10 -8.92
CA VAL A 194 10.44 1.99 -9.84
C VAL A 194 9.68 2.20 -11.14
N SER A 195 10.38 2.14 -12.28
CA SER A 195 9.75 2.21 -13.60
C SER A 195 8.79 1.03 -13.81
N GLU A 196 7.59 1.27 -14.37
CA GLU A 196 6.59 0.23 -14.64
C GLU A 196 7.15 -0.96 -15.47
N SER A 197 8.20 -0.72 -16.26
CA SER A 197 8.90 -1.71 -17.07
C SER A 197 9.70 -2.75 -16.27
N GLN A 198 10.01 -2.50 -15.00
CA GLN A 198 10.77 -3.45 -14.16
C GLN A 198 9.89 -4.40 -13.35
N VAL A 199 8.58 -4.17 -13.28
CA VAL A 199 7.63 -5.04 -12.57
C VAL A 199 7.34 -6.33 -13.37
N GLN A 200 7.56 -6.32 -14.69
CA GLN A 200 7.32 -7.48 -15.56
C GLN A 200 8.45 -8.51 -15.61
N SER A 201 9.65 -8.22 -15.07
CA SER A 201 10.78 -9.16 -15.12
C SER A 201 10.65 -10.35 -14.15
N GLY A 202 9.63 -10.34 -13.26
CA GLY A 202 9.34 -11.43 -12.32
C GLY A 202 8.30 -12.46 -12.79
N ILE A 203 7.65 -12.27 -13.95
CA ILE A 203 6.72 -13.25 -14.51
C ILE A 203 7.32 -13.79 -15.80
N GLN A 204 8.22 -14.79 -15.67
CA GLN A 204 8.59 -15.62 -16.81
C GLN A 204 7.40 -16.53 -17.17
N THR A 205 6.58 -16.07 -18.11
CA THR A 205 5.74 -16.96 -18.92
C THR A 205 6.65 -17.75 -19.86
N GLY A 206 6.91 -19.01 -19.51
CA GLY A 206 7.56 -19.96 -20.41
C GLY A 206 6.58 -20.42 -21.48
N ASP A 207 6.67 -19.84 -22.67
CA ASP A 207 6.00 -20.33 -23.87
C ASP A 207 7.00 -20.42 -25.03
N THR A 208 7.38 -21.64 -25.41
CA THR A 208 7.74 -22.11 -26.76
C THR A 208 8.13 -23.59 -26.66
N LYS A 209 7.74 -24.56 -27.51
CA LYS A 209 7.39 -24.60 -28.94
C LYS A 209 6.59 -25.90 -29.19
N ILE A 210 5.49 -25.84 -29.93
CA ILE A 210 4.92 -27.01 -30.62
C ILE A 210 5.62 -27.12 -31.98
N GLN A 211 6.34 -28.21 -32.24
CA GLN A 211 6.87 -28.54 -33.56
C GLN A 211 5.76 -29.12 -34.44
N GLN A 212 5.57 -28.54 -35.61
CA GLN A 212 4.70 -29.07 -36.66
C GLN A 212 5.57 -29.90 -37.62
N ALA A 213 5.38 -31.22 -37.62
CA ALA A 213 6.00 -32.11 -38.60
C ALA A 213 5.04 -32.30 -39.79
N ALA A 214 5.45 -31.80 -40.95
CA ALA A 214 4.81 -32.10 -42.23
C ALA A 214 5.24 -33.51 -42.67
N VAL A 215 4.28 -34.43 -42.80
CA VAL A 215 4.49 -35.71 -43.50
C VAL A 215 3.87 -35.58 -44.89
N VAL A 216 4.76 -35.65 -45.88
CA VAL A 216 4.48 -35.72 -47.31
C VAL A 216 3.83 -37.08 -47.61
N VAL A 217 2.69 -37.08 -48.29
CA VAL A 217 2.08 -38.27 -48.89
C VAL A 217 2.40 -38.25 -50.39
N PRO A 218 3.01 -39.30 -50.96
CA PRO A 218 3.17 -39.40 -52.40
C PRO A 218 1.89 -39.95 -53.05
N HIS A 219 1.68 -39.51 -54.28
CA HIS A 219 0.58 -39.84 -55.16
C HIS A 219 0.76 -41.25 -55.76
N ASP A 220 -0.28 -42.08 -55.68
CA ASP A 220 -0.84 -42.87 -56.79
C ASP A 220 -2.24 -43.37 -56.42
#